data_AF-S4MZA1-F1
#
_entry.id   AF-S4MZA1-F1
#
_cell.length_a   1.000
_cell.length_b   1.000
_cell.length_c   1.000
_cell.angle_alpha   90.00
_cell.angle_beta   90.00
_cell.angle_gamma   90.00
#
_symmetry.space_group_name_H-M   'P 1'
#
loop_
_entity.id
_entity.type
_entity.pdbx_description
1 polymer ?
#
loop_
_entity_poly.entity_id
_entity_poly.type
_entity_poly.pdbx_seq_one_letter_code
_entity_poly.pdbx_strand_id
1 'polypeptide(L)' 'MTVDALVDALTDVSGLRVGHATRAGDGWLTGTTVVLAPEGGAVAAVDVRAVVPAPRTTDARRPRATWCG' A
#
# COMPACT_ATOMS: atom_id res chain seq x y z
N MET A 1 25.06 10.93 -10.61
CA MET A 1 23.85 10.56 -9.85
C MET A 1 22.78 11.57 -10.22
N THR A 2 22.02 11.29 -11.26
CA THR A 2 20.80 12.01 -11.58
C THR A 2 19.79 11.58 -10.53
N VAL A 3 19.50 12.46 -9.57
CA VAL A 3 18.22 12.37 -8.87
C VAL A 3 17.18 12.70 -9.94
N ASP A 4 16.42 11.69 -10.38
CA ASP A 4 15.11 11.98 -10.98
C ASP A 4 14.40 12.91 -9.98
N ALA A 5 13.90 14.05 -10.45
CA ALA A 5 13.40 15.10 -9.57
C ALA A 5 12.32 14.51 -8.66
N LEU A 6 12.56 14.54 -7.33
CA LEU A 6 11.59 14.11 -6.33
C LEU A 6 10.35 15.00 -6.45
N VAL A 7 9.18 14.38 -6.49
CA VAL A 7 7.90 15.09 -6.74
C VAL A 7 7.05 15.25 -5.47
N ASP A 8 7.65 14.97 -4.30
CA ASP A 8 6.96 14.93 -3.01
C ASP A 8 5.81 13.90 -3.04
N ALA A 9 6.12 12.69 -3.51
CA ALA A 9 5.16 11.60 -3.65
C ALA A 9 5.70 10.27 -3.13
N LEU A 10 4.80 9.33 -2.87
CA LEU A 10 5.16 7.99 -2.38
C LEU A 10 6.13 7.24 -3.32
N THR A 11 6.10 7.54 -4.61
CA THR A 11 6.99 6.98 -5.63
C THR A 11 8.42 7.50 -5.54
N ASP A 12 8.69 8.53 -4.73
CA ASP A 12 10.05 8.98 -4.41
C ASP A 12 10.85 7.92 -3.63
N VAL A 13 10.16 6.95 -3.02
CA VAL A 13 10.79 5.74 -2.48
C VAL A 13 11.07 4.77 -3.61
N SER A 14 12.36 4.60 -3.93
CA SER A 14 12.84 3.73 -5.00
C SER A 14 12.16 2.35 -5.01
N GLY A 15 11.53 2.04 -6.14
CA GLY A 15 10.90 0.73 -6.36
C GLY A 15 9.45 0.62 -5.90
N LEU A 16 8.91 1.58 -5.13
CA LEU A 16 7.46 1.67 -4.92
C LEU A 16 6.76 2.16 -6.19
N ARG A 17 5.59 1.57 -6.47
CA ARG A 17 4.71 2.01 -7.56
C ARG A 17 3.30 2.25 -7.01
N VAL A 18 2.59 3.23 -7.56
CA VAL A 18 1.20 3.53 -7.19
C VAL A 18 0.31 3.40 -8.43
N GLY A 19 -0.80 2.70 -8.31
CA GLY A 19 -1.79 2.53 -9.36
C GLY A 19 -3.20 2.89 -8.90
N HIS A 20 -4.00 3.46 -9.78
CA HIS A 20 -5.38 3.85 -9.50
C HIS A 20 -6.33 3.23 -10.52
N ALA A 21 -7.47 2.74 -10.05
CA ALA A 21 -8.59 2.33 -10.89
C ALA A 21 -9.84 3.09 -10.41
N THR A 22 -10.43 3.91 -11.27
CA THR A 22 -11.61 4.72 -10.95
C THR A 22 -12.78 4.31 -11.82
N ARG A 23 -13.96 4.18 -11.22
CA ARG A 23 -15.23 4.03 -11.92
C ARG A 23 -16.12 5.22 -11.56
N ALA A 24 -16.34 6.08 -12.55
CA ALA A 24 -17.21 7.24 -12.45
C ALA A 24 -18.23 7.24 -13.59
N GLY A 25 -19.45 7.69 -13.31
CA GLY A 25 -20.57 7.69 -14.26
C GLY A 25 -21.56 6.55 -14.03
N ASP A 26 -22.73 6.60 -14.69
CA ASP A 26 -23.81 5.60 -14.56
C ASP A 26 -24.24 5.31 -13.12
N GLY A 27 -24.22 6.34 -12.26
CA GLY A 27 -24.52 6.23 -10.82
C GLY A 27 -23.36 5.72 -9.95
N TRP A 28 -22.19 5.46 -10.54
CA TRP A 28 -20.99 5.05 -9.81
C TRP A 28 -20.08 6.24 -9.52
N LEU A 29 -19.50 6.24 -8.32
CA LEU A 29 -18.40 7.11 -7.92
C LEU A 29 -17.52 6.34 -6.93
N THR A 30 -16.69 5.44 -7.46
CA THR A 30 -15.85 4.57 -6.65
C THR A 30 -14.50 4.36 -7.31
N GLY A 31 -13.54 3.79 -6.57
CA GLY A 31 -12.23 3.48 -7.10
C GLY A 31 -11.39 2.68 -6.11
N THR A 32 -10.18 2.37 -6.53
CA THR A 32 -9.19 1.63 -5.75
C THR A 32 -7.81 2.20 -6.04
N THR A 33 -7.02 2.40 -4.99
CA THR A 33 -5.60 2.78 -5.09
C THR A 33 -4.77 1.62 -4.56
N VAL A 34 -3.75 1.23 -5.31
CA VAL A 34 -2.81 0.17 -4.95
C VAL A 34 -1.42 0.78 -4.80
N VAL A 35 -0.76 0.48 -3.68
CA VAL A 35 0.67 0.70 -3.50
C VAL A 35 1.37 -0.64 -3.65
N LEU A 36 2.21 -0.76 -4.67
CA LEU A 36 2.93 -1.99 -5.00
C LEU A 36 4.38 -1.88 -4.53
N ALA A 37 4.80 -2.86 -3.74
CA ALA A 37 6.18 -3.00 -3.30
C ALA A 37 7.12 -3.35 -4.47
N PRO A 38 8.41 -3.03 -4.38
CA PRO A 38 9.40 -3.50 -5.34
C PRO A 38 9.47 -5.03 -5.41
N GLU A 39 10.11 -5.52 -6.48
CA GLU A 39 10.50 -6.93 -6.58
C GLU A 39 11.36 -7.32 -5.36
N GLY A 40 10.97 -8.39 -4.67
CA GLY A 40 11.52 -8.77 -3.36
C GLY A 40 10.64 -8.38 -2.16
N GLY A 41 9.58 -7.61 -2.40
CA GLY A 41 8.58 -7.23 -1.39
C GLY A 41 9.05 -6.11 -0.47
N ALA A 42 8.21 -5.78 0.52
CA ALA A 42 8.51 -4.80 1.55
C ALA A 42 8.06 -5.33 2.93
N VAL A 43 8.73 -4.89 3.98
CA VAL A 43 8.25 -5.13 5.36
C VAL A 43 7.07 -4.20 5.61
N ALA A 44 5.92 -4.76 5.98
CA ALA A 44 4.70 -4.01 6.23
C ALA A 44 4.20 -4.25 7.66
N ALA A 45 3.65 -3.19 8.26
CA ALA A 45 2.94 -3.22 9.53
C ALA A 45 1.71 -2.29 9.43
N VAL A 46 0.69 -2.55 10.24
CA VAL A 46 -0.56 -1.78 10.26
C VAL A 46 -0.90 -1.34 11.68
N ASP A 47 -1.26 -0.07 11.82
CA ASP A 47 -1.76 0.51 13.06
C ASP A 47 -3.07 1.24 12.73
N VAL A 48 -4.16 0.91 13.43
CA VAL A 48 -5.49 1.48 13.19
C VAL A 48 -5.90 2.27 14.42
N ARG A 49 -5.85 3.60 14.32
CA ARG A 49 -6.20 4.52 15.41
C ARG A 49 -7.63 5.05 15.34
N ALA A 50 -8.34 4.80 14.24
CA ALA A 50 -9.75 5.12 14.06
C ALA A 50 -10.62 3.89 14.36
N VAL A 51 -11.68 4.04 15.15
CA VAL A 51 -12.67 2.97 15.35
C VAL A 51 -13.62 2.96 14.15
N VAL A 52 -13.25 2.20 13.12
CA VAL A 52 -14.06 1.92 11.93
C VAL A 52 -13.94 0.42 11.67
N PRO A 53 -15.03 -0.31 11.37
CA PRO A 53 -14.94 -1.74 11.08
C PRO A 53 -14.02 -1.95 9.88
N ALA A 54 -12.87 -2.58 10.12
CA ALA A 54 -11.93 -2.88 9.05
C ALA A 54 -12.58 -3.89 8.09
N PRO A 55 -12.58 -3.65 6.77
CA PRO A 55 -12.82 -4.72 5.80
C PRO A 55 -11.78 -5.82 6.03
N ARG A 56 -12.11 -7.09 5.74
CA ARG A 56 -11.21 -8.24 5.95
C ARG A 56 -9.90 -8.06 5.16
N THR A 57 -8.86 -7.52 5.80
CA THR A 57 -7.52 -7.34 5.20
C THR A 57 -6.36 -7.47 6.20
N THR A 58 -6.61 -7.82 7.46
CA THR A 58 -5.56 -7.79 8.50
C THR A 58 -5.08 -9.19 8.87
N ASP A 59 -4.04 -9.69 8.20
CA ASP A 59 -3.10 -10.63 8.83
C ASP A 59 -1.84 -9.85 9.18
N ALA A 60 -1.68 -9.51 10.46
CA ALA A 60 -0.53 -8.77 10.97
C ALA A 60 0.57 -9.76 11.36
N ARG A 61 1.58 -9.91 10.50
CA ARG A 61 2.80 -10.67 10.83
C ARG A 61 3.57 -9.96 11.95
N ARG A 62 3.80 -10.66 13.08
CA ARG A 62 4.62 -10.17 14.21
C ARG A 62 6.09 -9.98 13.75
N PRO A 63 6.83 -8.92 14.16
CA PRO A 63 8.19 -8.64 13.68
C PRO A 63 9.30 -9.61 14.16
N ARG A 64 9.00 -10.82 14.62
CA ARG A 64 10.02 -11.75 15.15
C ARG A 64 9.70 -13.24 15.14
N ALA A 65 8.72 -13.72 14.37
CA ALA A 65 8.42 -15.14 14.31
C ALA A 65 9.22 -15.83 13.19
N THR A 66 10.26 -16.60 13.54
CA THR A 66 10.73 -17.71 12.72
C THR A 66 9.63 -18.77 12.68
N TRP A 67 9.32 -19.22 11.48
CA TRP A 67 8.27 -20.17 11.14
C TRP A 67 8.43 -21.50 11.88
N CYS A 68 7.34 -22.00 12.47
CA CYS A 68 7.14 -23.40 12.82
C CYS A 68 5.74 -23.79 12.32
N GLY A 69 5.68 -24.63 11.28
CA GLY A 69 4.44 -25.22 10.78
C GLY A 69 4.37 -25.29 9.28
#